data_AF-A0A922MDZ4-F1
#
_entry.id   AF-A0A922MDZ4-F1
#
_cell.length_a   1.000
_cell.length_b   1.000
_cell.length_c   1.000
_cell.angle_alpha   90.00
_cell.angle_beta   90.00
_cell.angle_gamma   90.00
#
_symmetry.space_group_name_H-M   'P 1'
#
loop_
_entity.id
_entity.type
_entity.pdbx_description
1 polymer ?
#
loop_
_entity_poly.entity_id
_entity_poly.type
_entity_poly.pdbx_seq_one_letter_code
_entity_poly.pdbx_strand_id
1 'polypeptide(L)'
;MLDVLADVLQPYKEIVGNIAAIVTVGQMSVLNLKFGYILRDDKMIQVNLFGLALNIIYCMIYFNYTQEKMKVWAQIGLAGAFSAGLIAYAQMEDPKLVENRFGTIITAFMFYLIASPLFGLIQNLVAVVLCGSQLALFVIYPSKPKPSKEKKPKAKKAD
;
A
#
# COMPACT_ATOMS: atom_id res chain seq x y z
N MET A 1 -5.33 10.51 29.40
CA MET A 1 -6.41 10.06 28.49
C MET A 1 -5.90 9.02 27.50
N LEU A 2 -4.77 9.27 26.81
CA LEU A 2 -4.11 8.29 25.94
C LEU A 2 -3.62 7.03 26.69
N ASP A 3 -3.07 7.17 27.91
CA ASP A 3 -2.61 6.01 28.70
C ASP A 3 -3.76 5.13 29.19
N VAL A 4 -4.88 5.74 29.57
CA VAL A 4 -6.10 5.03 29.96
C VAL A 4 -6.67 4.25 28.77
N LEU A 5 -6.64 4.86 27.58
CA LEU A 5 -7.04 4.21 26.34
C LEU A 5 -6.08 3.05 25.99
N ALA A 6 -4.77 3.22 26.24
CA ALA A 6 -3.74 2.19 26.08
C ALA A 6 -4.07 0.92 26.87
N ASP A 7 -4.33 1.10 28.17
CA ASP A 7 -4.60 -0.01 29.09
C ASP A 7 -5.90 -0.74 28.74
N VAL A 8 -6.92 0.00 28.28
CA VAL A 8 -8.19 -0.57 27.81
C VAL A 8 -8.02 -1.38 26.52
N LEU A 9 -7.11 -0.98 25.63
CA LEU A 9 -6.86 -1.63 24.34
C LEU A 9 -5.84 -2.76 24.41
N GLN A 10 -5.01 -2.83 25.46
CA GLN A 10 -4.00 -3.89 25.62
C GLN A 10 -4.54 -5.32 25.47
N PRO A 11 -5.68 -5.70 26.11
CA PRO A 11 -6.24 -7.05 25.98
C PRO A 11 -6.68 -7.39 24.55
N TYR A 12 -6.99 -6.36 23.76
CA TYR A 12 -7.44 -6.48 22.38
C TYR A 12 -6.30 -6.28 21.37
N LYS A 13 -5.05 -6.16 21.80
CA LYS A 13 -3.91 -5.82 20.93
C LYS A 13 -3.73 -6.79 19.75
N GLU A 14 -3.99 -8.08 19.94
CA GLU A 14 -3.98 -9.10 18.88
C GLU A 14 -5.10 -8.88 17.85
N ILE A 15 -6.29 -8.45 18.30
CA ILE A 15 -7.49 -8.19 17.48
C ILE A 15 -7.39 -6.83 16.77
N VAL A 16 -6.80 -5.86 17.44
CA VAL A 16 -6.72 -4.46 17.02
C VAL A 16 -5.41 -4.19 16.27
N GLY A 17 -4.37 -5.02 16.39
CA GLY A 17 -3.08 -4.66 15.82
C GLY A 17 -2.16 -5.83 15.56
N ASN A 18 -2.50 -6.57 14.50
CA ASN A 18 -1.52 -7.40 13.81
C ASN A 18 -0.56 -6.51 13.02
N ILE A 19 0.70 -6.46 13.48
CA ILE A 19 1.77 -5.65 12.88
C ILE A 19 1.92 -5.96 11.40
N ALA A 20 1.83 -7.24 11.02
CA ALA A 20 1.99 -7.67 9.64
C ALA A 20 0.91 -7.05 8.76
N ALA A 21 -0.34 -7.03 9.24
CA ALA A 21 -1.44 -6.47 8.48
C ALA A 21 -1.32 -4.93 8.34
N ILE A 22 -0.93 -4.23 9.42
CA ILE A 22 -0.71 -2.78 9.39
C ILE A 22 0.35 -2.42 8.35
N VAL A 23 1.53 -3.03 8.46
CA VAL A 23 2.67 -2.76 7.58
C VAL A 23 2.36 -3.12 6.14
N THR A 24 1.64 -4.22 5.91
CA THR A 24 1.30 -4.70 4.57
C THR A 24 0.34 -3.77 3.85
N VAL A 25 -0.62 -3.15 4.55
CA VAL A 25 -1.50 -2.12 3.96
C VAL A 25 -0.71 -0.87 3.55
N GLY A 26 0.26 -0.46 4.37
CA GLY A 26 1.19 0.61 4.01
C GLY A 26 2.05 0.26 2.79
N GLN A 27 2.60 -0.95 2.77
CA GLN A 27 3.37 -1.51 1.64
C GLN A 27 2.57 -1.47 0.34
N MET A 28 1.30 -1.89 0.40
CA MET A 28 0.41 -1.89 -0.76
C MET A 28 0.15 -0.47 -1.28
N SER A 29 -0.03 0.49 -0.37
CA SER A 29 -0.21 1.90 -0.73
C SER A 29 1.01 2.44 -1.48
N VAL A 30 2.23 2.10 -1.04
CA VAL A 30 3.48 2.49 -1.71
C VAL A 30 3.59 1.89 -3.12
N LEU A 31 3.27 0.60 -3.29
CA LEU A 31 3.32 -0.06 -4.59
C LEU A 31 2.26 0.50 -5.56
N ASN A 32 1.05 0.74 -5.08
CA ASN A 32 -0.02 1.34 -5.87
C ASN A 32 0.24 2.81 -6.21
N LEU A 33 0.95 3.57 -5.36
CA LEU A 33 1.43 4.90 -5.74
C LEU A 33 2.36 4.83 -6.95
N LYS A 34 3.35 3.93 -6.94
CA LYS A 34 4.25 3.72 -8.09
C LYS A 34 3.47 3.30 -9.33
N PHE A 35 2.48 2.42 -9.18
CA PHE A 35 1.66 1.96 -10.30
C PHE A 35 0.77 3.07 -10.85
N GLY A 36 0.15 3.88 -10.00
CA GLY A 36 -0.58 5.09 -10.40
C GLY A 36 0.32 6.08 -11.16
N TYR A 37 1.58 6.22 -10.76
CA TYR A 37 2.57 7.00 -11.52
C TYR A 37 2.88 6.40 -12.90
N ILE A 38 2.99 5.08 -13.02
CA ILE A 38 3.20 4.38 -14.30
C ILE A 38 1.98 4.61 -15.22
N LEU A 39 0.77 4.45 -14.69
CA LEU A 39 -0.50 4.65 -15.40
C LEU A 39 -0.83 6.13 -15.67
N ARG A 40 -0.11 7.06 -15.04
CA ARG A 40 -0.42 8.51 -15.02
C ARG A 40 -1.86 8.79 -14.57
N ASP A 41 -2.27 8.03 -13.58
CA ASP A 41 -3.59 8.08 -13.01
C ASP A 41 -3.58 8.87 -11.70
N ASP A 42 -3.98 10.13 -11.80
CA ASP A 42 -4.03 11.06 -10.68
C ASP A 42 -4.96 10.58 -9.57
N LYS A 43 -6.01 9.80 -9.89
CA LYS A 43 -6.96 9.27 -8.89
C LYS A 43 -6.36 8.13 -8.11
N MET A 44 -5.68 7.21 -8.79
CA MET A 44 -4.95 6.13 -8.13
C MET A 44 -3.85 6.69 -7.20
N ILE A 45 -3.16 7.74 -7.63
CA ILE A 45 -2.15 8.43 -6.80
C ILE A 45 -2.80 9.07 -5.57
N GLN A 46 -3.89 9.83 -5.74
CA GLN A 46 -4.58 10.50 -4.64
C GLN A 46 -5.08 9.50 -3.58
N VAL A 47 -5.79 8.45 -4.00
CA VAL A 47 -6.37 7.45 -3.09
C VAL A 47 -5.29 6.75 -2.26
N ASN A 48 -4.19 6.32 -2.90
CA ASN A 48 -3.12 5.62 -2.19
C ASN A 48 -2.24 6.56 -1.35
N LEU A 49 -2.18 7.86 -1.68
CA LEU A 49 -1.51 8.85 -0.84
C LEU A 49 -2.26 9.09 0.47
N PHE A 50 -3.58 9.27 0.41
CA PHE A 50 -4.43 9.37 1.60
C PHE A 50 -4.41 8.07 2.41
N GLY A 51 -4.48 6.92 1.73
CA GLY A 51 -4.38 5.61 2.38
C GLY A 51 -3.05 5.42 3.11
N LEU A 52 -1.93 5.83 2.51
CA LEU A 52 -0.61 5.78 3.14
C LEU A 52 -0.54 6.71 4.35
N ALA A 53 -1.08 7.93 4.27
CA ALA A 53 -1.12 8.86 5.40
C ALA A 53 -1.90 8.30 6.59
N LEU A 54 -3.09 7.74 6.34
CA LEU A 54 -3.89 7.06 7.37
C LEU A 54 -3.15 5.85 7.96
N ASN A 55 -2.48 5.06 7.13
CA ASN A 55 -1.70 3.92 7.58
C ASN A 55 -0.50 4.34 8.46
N ILE A 56 0.19 5.44 8.12
CA ILE A 56 1.28 6.01 8.93
C ILE A 56 0.74 6.47 10.29
N ILE A 57 -0.38 7.19 10.33
CA ILE A 57 -1.03 7.61 11.58
C ILE A 57 -1.38 6.38 12.43
N TYR A 58 -1.97 5.38 11.81
CA TYR A 58 -2.32 4.13 12.48
C TYR A 58 -1.09 3.41 13.03
N CYS A 59 -0.02 3.32 12.25
CA CYS A 59 1.24 2.69 12.65
C CYS A 59 1.90 3.45 13.81
N MET A 60 1.87 4.80 13.81
CA MET A 60 2.38 5.62 14.92
C MET A 60 1.61 5.36 16.21
N ILE A 61 0.28 5.32 16.13
CA ILE A 61 -0.58 5.02 17.29
C ILE A 61 -0.26 3.61 17.81
N TYR A 62 -0.23 2.61 16.93
CA TYR A 62 0.11 1.23 17.29
C TYR A 62 1.51 1.11 17.90
N PHE A 63 2.50 1.82 17.36
CA PHE A 63 3.88 1.80 17.85
C PHE A 63 4.02 2.33 19.28
N ASN A 64 3.15 3.27 19.69
CA ASN A 64 3.12 3.75 21.07
C ASN A 64 2.56 2.70 22.04
N TYR A 65 1.62 1.85 21.60
CA TYR A 65 0.99 0.84 22.45
C TYR A 65 1.72 -0.50 22.49
N THR A 66 2.46 -0.84 21.43
CA THR A 66 3.11 -2.13 21.35
C THR A 66 4.40 -2.20 22.16
N GLN A 67 4.51 -3.25 22.97
CA GLN A 67 5.76 -3.62 23.64
C GLN A 67 6.79 -4.20 22.64
N GLU A 68 6.34 -4.72 21.49
CA GLU A 68 7.19 -5.42 20.52
C GLU A 68 7.71 -4.47 19.42
N LYS A 69 8.26 -3.32 19.82
CA LYS A 69 8.72 -2.25 18.91
C LYS A 69 9.73 -2.73 17.88
N MET A 70 10.62 -3.65 18.27
CA MET A 70 11.60 -4.24 17.36
C MET A 70 10.96 -5.07 16.24
N LYS A 71 9.86 -5.79 16.52
CA LYS A 71 9.13 -6.50 15.47
C LYS A 71 8.48 -5.54 14.48
N VAL A 72 7.96 -4.40 14.96
CA VAL A 72 7.44 -3.34 14.08
C VAL A 72 8.51 -2.80 13.16
N TRP A 73 9.68 -2.41 13.71
CA TRP A 73 10.79 -1.93 12.90
C TRP A 73 11.30 -2.98 11.90
N ALA A 74 11.42 -4.23 12.31
CA ALA A 74 11.83 -5.32 11.44
C ALA A 74 10.84 -5.52 10.28
N GLN A 75 9.53 -5.49 10.55
CA GLN A 75 8.52 -5.65 9.51
C GLN A 75 8.47 -4.44 8.58
N ILE A 76 8.56 -3.21 9.10
CA ILE A 76 8.68 -1.99 8.27
C ILE A 76 9.93 -2.08 7.39
N GLY A 77 11.06 -2.51 7.94
CA GLY A 77 12.31 -2.67 7.21
C GLY A 77 12.19 -3.73 6.10
N LEU A 78 11.62 -4.89 6.40
CA LEU A 78 11.41 -5.97 5.43
C LEU A 78 10.42 -5.56 4.33
N ALA A 79 9.29 -4.96 4.69
CA ALA A 79 8.30 -4.45 3.75
C ALA A 79 8.87 -3.33 2.88
N GLY A 80 9.64 -2.42 3.47
CA GLY A 80 10.34 -1.35 2.76
C GLY A 80 11.36 -1.89 1.76
N ALA A 81 12.19 -2.86 2.17
CA ALA A 81 13.16 -3.51 1.28
C ALA A 81 12.46 -4.24 0.12
N PHE A 82 11.38 -4.96 0.42
CA PHE A 82 10.57 -5.63 -0.60
C PHE A 82 9.95 -4.63 -1.59
N SER A 83 9.31 -3.57 -1.09
CA SER A 83 8.76 -2.49 -1.93
C SER A 83 9.84 -1.80 -2.77
N ALA A 84 11.00 -1.51 -2.18
CA ALA A 84 12.12 -0.90 -2.90
C ALA A 84 12.63 -1.80 -4.03
N GLY A 85 12.74 -3.12 -3.79
CA GLY A 85 13.11 -4.10 -4.81
C GLY A 85 12.13 -4.14 -5.98
N LEU A 86 10.82 -4.14 -5.69
CA LEU A 86 9.78 -4.10 -6.72
C LEU A 86 9.77 -2.77 -7.50
N ILE A 87 9.98 -1.64 -6.81
CA ILE A 87 10.07 -0.32 -7.45
C ILE A 87 11.31 -0.24 -8.34
N ALA A 88 12.46 -0.76 -7.89
CA ALA A 88 13.70 -0.81 -8.66
C ALA A 88 13.53 -1.69 -9.90
N TYR A 89 12.92 -2.88 -9.76
CA TYR A 89 12.52 -3.73 -10.88
C TYR A 89 11.66 -2.96 -11.88
N ALA A 90 10.62 -2.26 -11.42
CA ALA A 90 9.75 -1.45 -12.28
C ALA A 90 10.46 -0.27 -12.96
N GLN A 91 11.62 0.17 -12.46
CA GLN A 91 12.43 1.21 -13.11
C GLN A 91 13.37 0.64 -14.19
N MET A 92 13.81 -0.61 -14.02
CA MET A 92 14.69 -1.30 -14.98
C MET A 92 13.90 -1.92 -16.14
N GLU A 93 12.64 -2.27 -15.91
CA GLU A 93 11.75 -2.90 -16.88
C GLU A 93 11.44 -2.00 -18.09
N ASP A 94 11.20 -2.61 -19.26
CA ASP A 94 10.81 -1.87 -20.47
C ASP A 94 9.50 -1.09 -20.24
N PRO A 95 9.45 0.22 -20.56
CA PRO A 95 8.25 1.05 -20.40
C PRO A 95 6.98 0.50 -21.08
N LYS A 96 7.12 -0.34 -22.11
CA LYS A 96 5.98 -0.98 -22.80
C LYS A 96 5.43 -2.19 -22.07
N LEU A 97 6.25 -2.85 -21.23
CA LEU A 97 5.90 -4.09 -20.54
C LEU A 97 5.65 -3.88 -19.05
N VAL A 98 6.25 -2.83 -18.48
CA VAL A 98 6.18 -2.53 -17.04
C VAL A 98 4.75 -2.36 -16.54
N GLU A 99 3.88 -1.73 -17.33
CA GLU A 99 2.47 -1.55 -16.96
C GLU A 99 1.78 -2.90 -16.70
N ASN A 100 1.90 -3.84 -17.65
CA ASN A 100 1.26 -5.15 -17.56
C ASN A 100 1.92 -6.06 -16.50
N ARG A 101 3.25 -6.11 -16.47
CA ARG A 101 4.00 -6.97 -15.55
C ARG A 101 3.87 -6.50 -14.11
N PHE A 102 4.08 -5.21 -13.86
CA PHE A 102 3.93 -4.62 -12.53
C PHE A 102 2.47 -4.66 -12.07
N GLY A 103 1.52 -4.38 -12.98
CA GLY A 103 0.09 -4.51 -12.73
C GLY A 103 -0.33 -5.92 -12.32
N THR A 104 0.20 -6.96 -12.99
CA THR A 104 -0.07 -8.36 -12.64
C THR A 104 0.51 -8.73 -11.28
N ILE A 105 1.74 -8.30 -10.97
CA ILE A 105 2.37 -8.52 -9.66
C ILE A 105 1.53 -7.89 -8.54
N ILE A 106 1.15 -6.61 -8.72
CA ILE A 106 0.31 -5.87 -7.77
C ILE A 106 -1.04 -6.55 -7.58
N THR A 107 -1.68 -6.96 -8.67
CA THR A 107 -3.00 -7.61 -8.64
C THR A 107 -2.94 -8.97 -7.92
N ALA A 108 -1.93 -9.81 -8.24
CA ALA A 108 -1.72 -11.07 -7.56
C ALA A 108 -1.45 -10.88 -6.05
N PHE A 109 -0.67 -9.87 -5.70
CA PHE A 109 -0.40 -9.51 -4.32
C PHE A 109 -1.67 -9.02 -3.60
N MET A 110 -2.50 -8.18 -4.24
CA MET A 110 -3.81 -7.77 -3.67
C MET A 110 -4.73 -8.96 -3.44
N PHE A 111 -4.83 -9.90 -4.38
CA PHE A 111 -5.67 -11.09 -4.20
C PHE A 111 -5.18 -11.95 -3.04
N TYR A 112 -3.86 -12.15 -2.92
CA TYR A 112 -3.27 -12.84 -1.78
C TYR A 112 -3.63 -12.16 -0.45
N LEU A 113 -3.56 -10.83 -0.40
CA LEU A 113 -3.87 -10.04 0.79
C LEU A 113 -5.35 -9.93 1.12
N ILE A 114 -6.25 -10.06 0.16
CA ILE A 114 -7.69 -10.14 0.40
C ILE A 114 -8.06 -11.55 0.88
N ALA A 115 -7.43 -12.58 0.30
CA ALA A 115 -7.64 -13.97 0.69
C ALA A 115 -7.10 -14.27 2.10
N SER A 116 -5.94 -13.70 2.45
CA SER A 116 -5.26 -13.93 3.74
C SER A 116 -6.14 -13.68 4.98
N PRO A 117 -6.80 -12.52 5.15
CA PRO A 117 -7.71 -12.29 6.25
C PRO A 117 -9.03 -13.04 6.08
N LEU A 118 -9.47 -13.40 4.86
CA LEU A 118 -10.70 -14.17 4.64
C LEU A 118 -10.66 -15.54 5.34
N PHE A 119 -9.47 -16.15 5.46
CA PHE A 119 -9.27 -17.42 6.18
C PHE A 119 -9.14 -17.26 7.71
N GLY A 120 -9.07 -16.03 8.24
CA GLY A 120 -8.89 -15.73 9.68
C GLY A 120 -9.75 -14.55 10.18
N LEU A 121 -10.91 -14.32 9.54
CA LEU A 121 -11.73 -13.08 9.50
C LEU A 121 -11.98 -12.33 10.81
N ILE A 122 -11.91 -13.00 11.96
CA ILE A 122 -12.18 -12.38 13.27
C ILE A 122 -10.93 -11.70 13.87
N GLN A 123 -9.72 -12.11 13.47
CA GLN A 123 -8.48 -11.63 14.10
C GLN A 123 -7.93 -10.32 13.51
N ASN A 124 -8.28 -9.94 12.27
CA ASN A 124 -7.66 -8.81 11.57
C ASN A 124 -8.67 -7.70 11.19
N LEU A 125 -9.57 -7.34 12.10
CA LEU A 125 -10.65 -6.36 11.85
C LEU A 125 -10.13 -4.99 11.35
N VAL A 126 -8.98 -4.56 11.86
CA VAL A 126 -8.35 -3.29 11.48
C VAL A 126 -7.82 -3.28 10.04
N ALA A 127 -7.25 -4.41 9.59
CA ALA A 127 -6.79 -4.55 8.22
C ALA A 127 -7.97 -4.43 7.24
N VAL A 128 -9.09 -5.05 7.61
CA VAL A 128 -10.34 -4.97 6.84
C VAL A 128 -10.85 -3.54 6.79
N VAL A 129 -10.80 -2.79 7.89
CA VAL A 129 -11.21 -1.38 7.92
C VAL A 129 -10.31 -0.50 7.05
N LEU A 130 -8.99 -0.63 7.16
CA LEU A 130 -8.05 0.17 6.37
C LEU A 130 -8.14 -0.18 4.87
N CYS A 131 -8.11 -1.45 4.50
CA CYS A 131 -8.30 -1.89 3.12
C CYS A 131 -9.68 -1.50 2.58
N GLY A 132 -10.72 -1.67 3.38
CA GLY A 132 -12.09 -1.30 3.03
C GLY A 132 -12.23 0.20 2.79
N SER A 133 -11.58 1.03 3.60
CA SER A 133 -11.55 2.48 3.41
C SER A 133 -10.83 2.88 2.10
N GLN A 134 -9.72 2.22 1.78
CA GLN A 134 -9.00 2.44 0.52
C GLN A 134 -9.82 2.01 -0.69
N LEU A 135 -10.52 0.87 -0.59
CA LEU A 135 -11.42 0.38 -1.62
C LEU A 135 -12.60 1.34 -1.82
N ALA A 136 -13.21 1.80 -0.73
CA ALA A 136 -14.30 2.78 -0.79
C ALA A 136 -13.83 4.08 -1.46
N LEU A 137 -12.64 4.57 -1.12
CA LEU A 137 -12.05 5.73 -1.78
C LEU A 137 -11.80 5.48 -3.28
N PHE A 138 -11.37 4.29 -3.67
CA PHE A 138 -11.21 3.92 -5.09
C PHE A 138 -12.54 3.86 -5.84
N VAL A 139 -13.60 3.37 -5.20
CA VAL A 139 -14.96 3.34 -5.79
C VAL A 139 -15.54 4.76 -5.91
N ILE A 140 -15.34 5.62 -4.91
CA ILE A 140 -15.79 7.02 -4.92
C ILE A 140 -14.99 7.85 -5.93
N TYR A 141 -13.71 7.52 -6.12
CA TYR A 141 -12.82 8.15 -7.10
C TYR A 141 -12.47 7.19 -8.24
N PRO A 142 -13.42 6.88 -9.13
CA PRO A 142 -13.19 5.94 -10.22
C PRO A 142 -12.08 6.45 -11.14
N SER A 143 -11.03 5.65 -11.24
CA SER A 143 -9.89 5.83 -12.13
C SER A 143 -10.29 5.65 -13.60
N LYS A 144 -9.92 6.61 -14.47
CA LYS A 144 -10.08 6.49 -15.92
C LYS A 144 -8.70 6.34 -16.56
N PRO A 145 -8.45 5.30 -17.37
CA PRO A 145 -7.17 5.17 -18.06
C PRO A 145 -6.97 6.34 -19.04
N LYS A 146 -5.90 7.13 -18.85
CA LYS A 146 -5.49 8.15 -19.84
C LYS A 146 -4.76 7.44 -20.98
N PRO A 147 -5.03 7.78 -22.26
CA PRO A 147 -4.31 7.17 -23.37
C PRO A 147 -2.80 7.44 -23.27
N SER A 148 -2.01 6.37 -23.32
CA SER A 148 -0.55 6.40 -23.34
C SER A 148 -0.07 7.25 -24.52
N LYS A 149 0.56 8.40 -24.25
CA LYS A 149 1.26 9.17 -25.29
C LYS A 149 2.62 8.51 -25.52
N GLU A 150 2.72 7.76 -26.62
CA GLU A 150 3.97 7.32 -27.21
C GLU A 150 4.92 8.52 -27.31
N LYS A 151 6.14 8.40 -26.77
CA LYS A 151 7.15 9.47 -26.88
C LYS A 151 7.42 9.70 -28.37
N LYS A 152 6.90 10.80 -28.94
CA LYS A 152 7.27 11.25 -30.29
C LYS A 152 8.81 11.28 -30.40
N PRO A 153 9.42 10.71 -31.45
CA PRO A 153 10.85 10.83 -31.66
C PRO A 153 11.22 12.31 -31.71
N LYS A 154 12.24 12.71 -30.94
CA LYS A 154 12.82 14.06 -31.05
C LYS A 154 13.20 14.25 -32.51
N ALA A 155 12.51 15.14 -33.23
CA ALA A 155 12.91 15.56 -34.55
C ALA A 155 14.36 16.05 -34.46
N LYS A 156 15.24 15.35 -35.15
CA LYS A 156 16.63 15.73 -35.40
C LYS A 156 16.57 17.14 -36.00
N LYS A 157 17.07 18.16 -35.30
CA LYS A 157 17.34 19.45 -35.93
C LYS A 157 18.39 19.16 -37.01
N ALA A 158 17.98 19.27 -38.28
CA ALA A 158 18.91 19.35 -39.39
C ALA A 158 19.44 20.78 -39.41
N ASP A 159 20.75 20.89 -39.58
CA ASP A 159 21.47 22.13 -39.91
C ASP A 159 20.93 22.78 -41.20
#